data_AF-A0A3D2B7T1-F1
#
_entry.id   AF-A0A3D2B7T1-F1
#
_cell.length_a   1.000
_cell.length_b   1.000
_cell.length_c   1.000
_cell.angle_alpha   90.00
_cell.angle_beta   90.00
_cell.angle_gamma   90.00
#
_symmetry.space_group_name_H-M   'P 1'
#
loop_
_entity.id
_entity.type
_entity.pdbx_description
1 polymer ?
#
loop_
_entity_poly.entity_id
_entity_poly.type
_entity_poly.pdbx_seq_one_letter_code
_entity_poly.pdbx_strand_id
1 'polypeptide(L)'
;MTDVTVKTLAAEIQTSVDRLVQQFADAGIPKSADDSVTAQEKQTLLTHLNREHGSTPDKLTLQRKTRSTLNIPGTGGKSKSVQIEVRKTRTFVKRDPQEAERLAAEEQAQREAEEQAQREAEENAKREAVLKAEREAAEKAKRDAAEKAKRDAAEKDKVSNQQTDDMTKTAQAEKARRENEAAELKRKAEEEARRKLEEEARRVAEEARRMAEENEKNGVNTAEPSEDTSDYHVTTSQHARQAEDDNDREV
;
A
#
# COMPACT_ATOMS: atom_id res chain seq x y z
N MET A 1 66.26 -47.28 -42.02
CA MET A 1 65.92 -45.87 -42.26
C MET A 1 66.32 -45.54 -43.69
N THR A 2 65.55 -44.73 -44.39
CA THR A 2 65.87 -44.30 -45.76
C THR A 2 66.77 -43.09 -45.70
N ASP A 3 68.02 -43.26 -46.11
CA ASP A 3 68.95 -42.15 -46.29
C ASP A 3 68.49 -41.31 -47.48
N VAL A 4 68.46 -39.99 -47.31
CA VAL A 4 67.98 -39.04 -48.33
C VAL A 4 69.13 -38.12 -48.70
N THR A 5 69.40 -37.93 -49.98
CA THR A 5 70.49 -37.05 -50.42
C THR A 5 70.18 -35.59 -50.14
N VAL A 6 71.21 -34.76 -49.94
CA VAL A 6 71.03 -33.31 -49.69
C VAL A 6 70.21 -32.66 -50.82
N LYS A 7 70.46 -33.03 -52.08
CA LYS A 7 69.71 -32.55 -53.24
C LYS A 7 68.21 -32.90 -53.22
N THR A 8 67.86 -34.11 -52.78
CA THR A 8 66.45 -34.52 -52.70
C THR A 8 65.74 -33.88 -51.52
N LEU A 9 66.44 -33.75 -50.39
CA LEU A 9 65.96 -33.03 -49.20
C LEU A 9 65.72 -31.54 -49.49
N ALA A 10 66.63 -30.90 -50.23
CA ALA A 10 66.50 -29.50 -50.64
C ALA A 10 65.27 -29.27 -51.52
N ALA A 11 65.01 -30.18 -52.48
CA ALA A 11 63.83 -30.13 -53.33
C ALA A 11 62.53 -30.33 -52.54
N GLU A 12 62.52 -31.24 -51.57
CA GLU A 12 61.38 -31.51 -50.70
C GLU A 12 61.01 -30.28 -49.84
N ILE A 13 62.03 -29.62 -49.26
CA ILE A 13 61.85 -28.45 -48.38
C ILE A 13 61.77 -27.13 -49.19
N GLN A 14 61.91 -27.20 -50.53
CA GLN A 14 61.91 -26.05 -51.43
C GLN A 14 62.96 -24.99 -51.07
N THR A 15 64.17 -25.46 -50.71
CA THR A 15 65.33 -24.61 -50.41
C THR A 15 66.45 -24.86 -51.43
N SER A 16 67.29 -23.86 -51.67
CA SER A 16 68.47 -24.05 -52.54
C SER A 16 69.46 -25.01 -51.89
N VAL A 17 70.05 -25.89 -52.69
CA VAL A 17 71.05 -26.88 -52.24
C VAL A 17 72.19 -26.20 -51.49
N ASP A 18 72.72 -25.10 -52.03
CA ASP A 18 73.84 -24.36 -51.42
C ASP A 18 73.50 -23.83 -50.03
N ARG A 19 72.25 -23.38 -49.83
CA ARG A 19 71.77 -22.89 -48.53
C ARG A 19 71.64 -24.04 -47.53
N LEU A 20 71.16 -25.19 -47.96
CA LEU A 20 71.03 -26.36 -47.10
C LEU A 20 72.41 -26.89 -46.70
N VAL A 21 73.36 -26.92 -47.64
CA VAL A 21 74.78 -27.24 -47.38
C VAL A 21 75.39 -26.28 -46.36
N GLN A 22 75.15 -24.98 -46.52
CA GLN A 22 75.61 -23.97 -45.56
C GLN A 22 75.02 -24.21 -44.16
N GLN A 23 73.71 -24.48 -44.07
CA GLN A 23 73.05 -24.76 -42.78
C GLN A 23 73.58 -26.04 -42.11
N PHE A 24 73.93 -27.06 -42.88
CA PHE A 24 74.59 -28.25 -42.35
C PHE A 24 76.00 -27.94 -41.83
N ALA A 25 76.77 -27.13 -42.55
CA ALA A 25 78.08 -26.66 -42.09
C ALA A 25 77.99 -25.82 -40.81
N ASP A 26 77.01 -24.92 -40.71
CA ASP A 26 76.74 -24.10 -39.52
C ASP A 26 76.31 -24.98 -38.33
N ALA A 27 75.57 -26.07 -38.59
CA ALA A 27 75.23 -27.09 -37.60
C ALA A 27 76.41 -28.02 -37.22
N GLY A 28 77.60 -27.81 -37.78
CA GLY A 28 78.82 -28.58 -37.49
C GLY A 28 78.95 -29.90 -38.28
N ILE A 29 78.15 -30.10 -39.32
CA ILE A 29 78.13 -31.31 -40.15
C ILE A 29 78.47 -30.91 -41.60
N PRO A 30 79.75 -30.89 -42.01
CA PRO A 30 80.10 -30.53 -43.38
C PRO A 30 79.60 -31.61 -44.36
N LYS A 31 78.72 -31.24 -45.29
CA LYS A 31 78.15 -32.10 -46.34
C LYS A 31 78.18 -31.40 -47.69
N SER A 32 78.29 -32.18 -48.74
CA SER A 32 78.20 -31.73 -50.13
C SER A 32 76.82 -32.05 -50.75
N ALA A 33 76.55 -31.52 -51.94
CA ALA A 33 75.25 -31.64 -52.61
C ALA A 33 74.79 -33.09 -52.86
N ASP A 34 75.75 -34.00 -53.06
CA ASP A 34 75.50 -35.40 -53.41
C ASP A 34 75.55 -36.34 -52.20
N ASP A 35 75.90 -35.83 -51.01
CA ASP A 35 75.98 -36.64 -49.81
C ASP A 35 74.60 -37.06 -49.28
N SER A 36 74.58 -38.20 -48.59
CA SER A 36 73.41 -38.71 -47.89
C SER A 36 73.26 -38.09 -46.50
N VAL A 37 72.02 -37.80 -46.12
CA VAL A 37 71.61 -37.26 -44.83
C VAL A 37 70.84 -38.32 -44.05
N THR A 38 71.39 -38.68 -42.89
CA THR A 38 70.78 -39.61 -41.93
C THR A 38 69.71 -38.91 -41.08
N ALA A 39 68.84 -39.69 -40.42
CA ALA A 39 67.81 -39.12 -39.55
C ALA A 39 68.38 -38.32 -38.36
N GLN A 40 69.54 -38.72 -37.83
CA GLN A 40 70.22 -38.01 -36.73
C GLN A 40 70.75 -36.64 -37.18
N GLU A 41 71.33 -36.57 -38.38
CA GLU A 41 71.81 -35.31 -38.96
C GLU A 41 70.64 -34.36 -39.26
N LYS A 42 69.50 -34.88 -39.74
CA LYS A 42 68.26 -34.10 -39.91
C LYS A 42 67.80 -33.49 -38.59
N GLN A 43 67.78 -34.28 -37.51
CA GLN A 43 67.39 -33.79 -36.19
C GLN A 43 68.35 -32.72 -35.66
N THR A 44 69.65 -32.88 -35.92
CA THR A 44 70.67 -31.89 -35.52
C THR A 44 70.48 -30.57 -36.26
N LEU A 45 70.27 -30.63 -37.59
CA LEU A 45 69.92 -29.46 -38.40
C LEU A 45 68.64 -28.79 -37.89
N LEU A 46 67.57 -29.55 -37.62
CA LEU A 46 66.33 -28.99 -37.07
C LEU A 46 66.55 -28.32 -35.71
N THR A 47 67.38 -28.91 -34.85
CA THR A 47 67.72 -28.32 -33.55
C THR A 47 68.47 -27.00 -33.73
N HIS A 48 69.42 -26.93 -34.66
CA HIS A 48 70.15 -25.72 -35.00
C HIS A 48 69.22 -24.63 -35.54
N LEU A 49 68.40 -24.95 -36.54
CA LEU A 49 67.45 -24.02 -37.14
C LEU A 49 66.43 -23.51 -36.11
N ASN A 50 65.94 -24.37 -35.23
CA ASN A 50 65.06 -23.98 -34.13
C ASN A 50 65.76 -23.08 -33.09
N ARG A 51 67.08 -23.18 -32.93
CA ARG A 51 67.87 -22.28 -32.08
C ARG A 51 68.10 -20.93 -32.74
N GLU A 52 68.48 -20.91 -34.02
CA GLU A 52 68.76 -19.68 -34.78
C GLU A 52 67.50 -18.86 -35.08
N HIS A 53 66.40 -19.53 -35.44
CA HIS A 53 65.14 -18.87 -35.75
C HIS A 53 64.31 -18.55 -34.51
N GLY A 54 64.78 -18.90 -33.32
CA GLY A 54 64.04 -18.76 -32.07
C GLY A 54 62.77 -19.59 -32.12
N SER A 55 62.83 -20.83 -31.63
CA SER A 55 61.68 -21.72 -31.52
C SER A 55 60.59 -21.03 -30.69
N THR A 56 59.63 -20.43 -31.39
CA THR A 56 58.56 -19.55 -30.93
C THR A 56 59.02 -18.17 -30.42
N PRO A 57 58.41 -17.07 -30.89
CA PRO A 57 58.67 -15.76 -30.30
C PRO A 57 58.25 -15.76 -28.84
N ASP A 58 59.13 -15.30 -27.94
CA ASP A 58 58.85 -15.19 -26.49
C ASP A 58 57.62 -14.33 -26.18
N LYS A 59 57.21 -13.49 -27.14
CA LYS A 59 56.08 -12.57 -27.04
C LYS A 59 55.20 -12.67 -28.28
N LEU A 60 53.98 -13.16 -28.09
CA LEU A 60 52.92 -13.19 -29.10
C LEU A 60 51.88 -12.10 -28.79
N THR A 61 51.83 -11.05 -29.62
CA THR A 61 50.79 -10.01 -29.50
C THR A 61 49.63 -10.27 -30.47
N LEU A 62 48.46 -10.58 -29.94
CA LEU A 62 47.22 -10.69 -30.69
C LEU A 62 46.46 -9.36 -30.68
N GLN A 63 46.17 -8.82 -31.87
CA GLN A 63 45.43 -7.58 -32.05
C GLN A 63 44.01 -7.90 -32.51
N ARG A 64 42.99 -7.46 -31.76
CA ARG A 64 41.59 -7.59 -32.15
C ARG A 64 40.99 -6.21 -32.42
N LYS A 65 40.39 -6.05 -33.60
CA LYS A 65 39.64 -4.85 -33.97
C LYS A 65 38.15 -5.16 -33.96
N THR A 66 37.36 -4.35 -33.27
CA THR A 66 35.91 -4.47 -33.24
C THR A 66 35.30 -3.12 -33.59
N ARG A 67 34.50 -3.08 -34.64
CA ARG A 67 33.80 -1.86 -35.08
C ARG A 67 32.37 -1.89 -34.56
N SER A 68 31.89 -0.78 -34.03
CA SER A 68 30.52 -0.59 -33.57
C SER A 68 30.04 0.79 -34.00
N THR A 69 28.75 0.94 -34.31
CA THR A 69 28.16 2.24 -34.65
C THR A 69 27.36 2.73 -33.47
N LEU A 70 27.77 3.86 -32.89
CA LEU A 70 27.06 4.52 -31.80
C LEU A 70 26.13 5.59 -32.38
N ASN A 71 24.84 5.46 -32.08
CA ASN A 71 23.85 6.46 -32.44
C ASN A 71 23.72 7.48 -31.31
N ILE A 72 24.08 8.72 -31.57
CA ILE A 72 24.02 9.82 -30.61
C ILE A 72 22.76 10.64 -30.91
N PRO A 73 21.79 10.75 -29.98
CA PRO A 73 20.65 11.63 -30.15
C PRO A 73 21.11 13.09 -30.09
N GLY A 74 20.93 13.83 -31.19
CA GLY A 74 21.27 15.25 -31.26
C GLY A 74 20.12 16.14 -30.82
N THR A 75 20.44 17.29 -30.20
CA THR A 75 19.48 18.36 -29.90
C THR A 75 18.88 18.87 -31.20
N GLY A 76 17.58 18.65 -31.41
CA GLY A 76 16.87 19.04 -32.64
C GLY A 76 16.39 17.87 -33.53
N GLY A 77 16.35 16.64 -33.01
CA GLY A 77 15.68 15.50 -33.67
C GLY A 77 16.51 14.80 -34.76
N LYS A 78 17.72 15.27 -35.05
CA LYS A 78 18.66 14.63 -35.98
C LYS A 78 19.66 13.79 -35.20
N SER A 79 19.58 12.46 -35.32
CA SER A 79 20.57 11.54 -34.76
C SER A 79 21.82 11.49 -35.64
N LYS A 80 22.99 11.51 -35.01
CA LYS A 80 24.28 11.28 -35.69
C LYS A 80 24.77 9.88 -35.37
N SER A 81 25.14 9.11 -36.38
CA SER A 81 25.82 7.83 -36.21
C SER A 81 27.33 8.05 -36.28
N VAL A 82 28.04 7.57 -35.27
CA VAL A 82 29.51 7.61 -35.20
C VAL A 82 30.03 6.18 -35.23
N GLN A 83 30.90 5.87 -36.18
CA GLN A 83 31.53 4.56 -36.25
C GLN A 83 32.75 4.54 -35.32
N ILE A 84 32.70 3.68 -34.31
CA ILE A 84 33.74 3.51 -33.29
C ILE A 84 34.50 2.21 -33.58
N GLU A 85 35.81 2.29 -33.75
CA GLU A 85 36.69 1.12 -33.81
C GLU A 85 37.42 0.96 -32.47
N VAL A 86 37.10 -0.10 -31.73
CA VAL A 86 37.83 -0.50 -30.53
C VAL A 86 38.96 -1.43 -30.93
N ARG A 87 40.18 -1.08 -30.57
CA ARG A 87 41.38 -1.92 -30.75
C ARG A 87 41.78 -2.50 -29.40
N LYS A 88 41.78 -3.83 -29.28
CA LYS A 88 42.25 -4.56 -28.09
C LYS A 88 43.55 -5.28 -28.42
N THR A 89 44.55 -5.08 -27.58
CA THR A 89 45.85 -5.76 -27.66
C THR A 89 45.91 -6.84 -26.58
N ARG A 90 46.19 -8.09 -26.92
CA ARG A 90 46.51 -9.15 -25.95
C ARG A 90 47.92 -9.64 -26.18
N THR A 91 48.77 -9.53 -25.16
CA THR A 91 50.17 -9.96 -25.23
C THR A 91 50.32 -11.24 -24.43
N PHE A 92 50.69 -12.32 -25.10
CA PHE A 92 51.07 -13.58 -24.47
C PHE A 92 52.58 -13.66 -24.42
N VAL A 93 53.14 -13.88 -23.23
CA VAL A 93 54.56 -14.13 -23.03
C VAL A 93 54.71 -15.60 -22.66
N LYS A 94 55.69 -16.29 -23.22
CA LYS A 94 55.98 -17.69 -22.88
C LYS A 94 56.58 -17.71 -21.47
N ARG A 95 55.73 -17.86 -20.46
CA ARG A 95 56.12 -17.94 -19.04
C ARG A 95 56.62 -19.33 -18.68
N ASP A 96 57.48 -19.40 -17.69
CA ASP A 96 57.91 -20.66 -17.10
C ASP A 96 56.69 -21.44 -16.58
N PRO A 97 56.67 -22.78 -16.76
CA PRO A 97 55.52 -23.61 -16.43
C PRO A 97 55.10 -23.49 -14.95
N GLN A 98 56.06 -23.27 -14.05
CA GLN A 98 55.78 -23.07 -12.62
C GLN A 98 55.07 -21.73 -12.32
N GLU A 99 55.41 -20.67 -13.05
CA GLU A 99 54.75 -19.37 -12.87
C GLU A 99 53.33 -19.39 -13.47
N ALA A 100 53.16 -20.10 -14.59
CA ALA A 100 51.87 -20.32 -15.21
C ALA A 100 50.92 -21.12 -14.31
N GLU A 101 51.41 -22.15 -13.63
CA GLU A 101 50.63 -22.95 -12.68
C GLU A 101 50.22 -22.13 -11.45
N ARG A 102 51.13 -21.30 -10.91
CA ARG A 102 50.80 -20.38 -9.79
C ARG A 102 49.72 -19.36 -10.16
N LEU A 103 49.82 -18.76 -11.34
CA LEU A 103 48.79 -17.81 -11.82
C LEU A 103 47.45 -18.49 -12.11
N ALA A 104 47.47 -19.71 -12.65
CA ALA A 104 46.24 -20.47 -12.87
C ALA A 104 45.56 -20.84 -11.54
N ALA A 105 46.34 -21.23 -10.53
CA ALA A 105 45.82 -21.49 -9.18
C ALA A 105 45.27 -20.22 -8.52
N GLU A 106 45.94 -19.07 -8.69
CA GLU A 106 45.44 -17.78 -8.19
C GLU A 106 44.15 -17.34 -8.89
N GLU A 107 44.07 -17.50 -10.21
CA GLU A 107 42.86 -17.19 -10.99
C GLU A 107 41.71 -18.13 -10.62
N GLN A 108 41.98 -19.41 -10.36
CA GLN A 108 40.98 -20.34 -9.85
C GLN A 108 40.50 -19.95 -8.45
N ALA A 109 41.41 -19.63 -7.53
CA ALA A 109 41.05 -19.18 -6.18
C ALA A 109 40.21 -17.89 -6.20
N GLN A 110 40.54 -16.94 -7.09
CA GLN A 110 39.75 -15.72 -7.27
C GLN A 110 38.35 -16.01 -7.82
N ARG A 111 38.23 -16.90 -8.82
CA ARG A 111 36.94 -17.31 -9.37
C ARG A 111 36.07 -18.03 -8.35
N GLU A 112 36.66 -18.93 -7.56
CA GLU A 112 35.95 -19.64 -6.49
C GLU A 112 35.48 -18.68 -5.40
N ALA A 113 36.31 -17.72 -5.00
CA ALA A 113 35.94 -16.68 -4.04
C ALA A 113 34.83 -15.77 -4.58
N GLU A 114 34.89 -15.39 -5.86
CA GLU A 114 33.85 -14.58 -6.51
C GLU A 114 32.53 -15.37 -6.62
N GLU A 115 32.59 -16.65 -6.98
CA GLU A 115 31.40 -17.50 -7.07
C GLU A 115 30.78 -17.76 -5.70
N GLN A 116 31.60 -17.97 -4.66
CA GLN A 116 31.11 -18.07 -3.28
C GLN A 116 30.43 -16.78 -2.83
N ALA A 117 31.05 -15.61 -3.07
CA ALA A 117 30.46 -14.32 -2.74
C ALA A 117 29.13 -14.09 -3.48
N GLN A 118 29.03 -14.49 -4.75
CA GLN A 118 27.78 -14.41 -5.51
C GLN A 118 26.69 -15.33 -4.94
N ARG A 119 27.04 -16.58 -4.58
CA ARG A 119 26.10 -17.52 -3.97
C ARG A 119 25.61 -17.05 -2.61
N GLU A 120 26.49 -16.52 -1.77
CA GLU A 120 26.12 -15.95 -0.46
C GLU A 120 25.22 -14.72 -0.62
N ALA A 121 25.51 -13.84 -1.58
CA ALA A 121 24.67 -12.68 -1.88
C ALA A 121 23.28 -13.11 -2.37
N GLU A 122 23.20 -14.12 -3.24
CA GLU A 122 21.92 -14.65 -3.73
C GLU A 122 21.12 -15.32 -2.61
N GLU A 123 21.76 -16.10 -1.74
CA GLU A 123 21.11 -16.73 -0.60
C GLU A 123 20.58 -15.69 0.39
N ASN A 124 21.38 -14.67 0.71
CA ASN A 124 20.94 -13.58 1.58
C ASN A 124 19.76 -12.82 0.98
N ALA A 125 19.78 -12.52 -0.32
CA ALA A 125 18.65 -11.87 -0.99
C ALA A 125 17.38 -12.73 -0.94
N LYS A 126 17.50 -14.06 -1.11
CA LYS A 126 16.37 -14.99 -0.97
C LYS A 126 15.82 -15.02 0.46
N ARG A 127 16.69 -15.10 1.48
CA ARG A 127 16.29 -15.09 2.89
C ARG A 127 15.59 -13.79 3.27
N GLU A 128 16.11 -12.64 2.81
CA GLU A 128 15.49 -11.34 3.06
C GLU A 128 14.11 -11.23 2.38
N ALA A 129 13.98 -11.72 1.15
CA ALA A 129 12.69 -11.76 0.45
C ALA A 129 11.64 -12.61 1.19
N VAL A 130 12.03 -13.79 1.70
CA VAL A 130 11.14 -14.67 2.48
C VAL A 130 10.72 -14.00 3.79
N LEU A 131 11.66 -13.42 4.54
CA LEU A 131 11.35 -12.71 5.78
C LEU A 131 10.44 -11.50 5.55
N LYS A 132 10.63 -10.77 4.44
CA LYS A 132 9.76 -9.65 4.08
C LYS A 132 8.36 -10.12 3.74
N ALA A 133 8.22 -11.19 2.94
CA ALA A 133 6.93 -11.78 2.61
C ALA A 133 6.19 -12.29 3.85
N GLU A 134 6.89 -12.93 4.80
CA GLU A 134 6.30 -13.39 6.06
C GLU A 134 5.83 -12.22 6.93
N ARG A 135 6.61 -11.14 7.04
CA ARG A 135 6.21 -9.92 7.76
C ARG A 135 5.00 -9.26 7.14
N GLU A 136 4.95 -9.11 5.82
CA GLU A 136 3.81 -8.54 5.11
C GLU A 136 2.55 -9.40 5.28
N ALA A 137 2.68 -10.73 5.22
CA ALA A 137 1.58 -11.65 5.47
C ALA A 137 1.06 -11.57 6.92
N ALA A 138 1.96 -11.51 7.91
CA ALA A 138 1.61 -11.38 9.31
C ALA A 138 0.95 -10.01 9.62
N GLU A 139 1.43 -8.93 9.00
CA GLU A 139 0.84 -7.61 9.15
C GLU A 139 -0.55 -7.54 8.51
N LYS A 140 -0.72 -8.13 7.32
CA LYS A 140 -2.02 -8.24 6.65
C LYS A 140 -3.01 -9.05 7.48
N ALA A 141 -2.59 -10.19 8.05
CA ALA A 141 -3.43 -10.98 8.94
C ALA A 141 -3.86 -10.20 10.19
N LYS A 142 -2.96 -9.41 10.79
CA LYS A 142 -3.29 -8.53 11.93
C LYS A 142 -4.28 -7.43 11.54
N ARG A 143 -4.11 -6.79 10.38
CA ARG A 143 -5.05 -5.78 9.88
C ARG A 143 -6.43 -6.38 9.61
N ASP A 144 -6.48 -7.52 8.92
CA ASP A 144 -7.74 -8.20 8.59
C ASP A 144 -8.48 -8.64 9.87
N ALA A 145 -7.75 -9.13 10.89
CA ALA A 145 -8.32 -9.47 12.20
C ALA A 145 -8.84 -8.24 12.97
N ALA A 146 -8.08 -7.14 12.98
CA ALA A 146 -8.48 -5.90 13.63
C ALA A 146 -9.70 -5.25 12.95
N GLU A 147 -9.77 -5.31 11.61
CA GLU A 147 -10.93 -4.81 10.87
C GLU A 147 -12.17 -5.66 11.13
N LYS A 148 -12.02 -6.99 11.15
CA LYS A 148 -13.12 -7.89 11.51
C LYS A 148 -13.64 -7.62 12.92
N ALA A 149 -12.76 -7.46 13.91
CA ALA A 149 -13.16 -7.12 15.27
C ALA A 149 -13.89 -5.76 15.35
N LYS A 150 -13.47 -4.75 14.57
CA LYS A 150 -14.18 -3.47 14.47
C LYS A 150 -15.55 -3.59 13.83
N ARG A 151 -15.71 -4.40 12.77
CA ARG A 151 -17.02 -4.65 12.15
C ARG A 151 -17.96 -5.39 13.11
N ASP A 152 -17.47 -6.44 13.76
CA ASP A 152 -18.26 -7.23 14.71
C ASP A 152 -18.71 -6.36 15.91
N ALA A 153 -17.85 -5.44 16.40
CA ALA A 153 -18.21 -4.49 17.44
C ALA A 153 -19.25 -3.45 16.96
N ALA A 154 -19.06 -2.88 15.76
CA ALA A 154 -20.01 -1.92 15.19
C ALA A 154 -21.38 -2.53 14.86
N GLU A 155 -21.43 -3.82 14.51
CA GLU A 155 -22.68 -4.55 14.30
C GLU A 155 -23.41 -4.79 15.62
N LYS A 156 -22.69 -5.22 16.68
CA LYS A 156 -23.29 -5.37 18.01
C LYS A 156 -23.84 -4.06 18.58
N ASP A 157 -23.13 -2.95 18.42
CA ASP A 157 -23.61 -1.64 18.87
C ASP A 157 -24.88 -1.21 18.11
N LYS A 158 -24.97 -1.46 16.80
CA LYS A 158 -26.18 -1.16 16.02
C LYS A 158 -27.39 -1.99 16.45
N VAL A 159 -27.19 -3.29 16.70
CA VAL A 159 -28.27 -4.19 17.14
C VAL A 159 -28.74 -3.83 18.56
N SER A 160 -27.82 -3.46 19.46
CA SER A 160 -28.17 -3.03 20.81
C SER A 160 -28.97 -1.71 20.81
N ASN A 161 -28.58 -0.73 19.99
CA ASN A 161 -29.27 0.56 19.93
C ASN A 161 -30.68 0.44 19.30
N GLN A 162 -30.86 -0.44 18.31
CA GLN A 162 -32.17 -0.70 17.72
C GLN A 162 -33.14 -1.36 18.72
N GLN A 163 -32.67 -2.29 19.54
CA GLN A 163 -33.52 -2.92 20.56
C GLN A 163 -33.97 -1.93 21.66
N THR A 164 -33.12 -0.96 22.04
CA THR A 164 -33.49 0.07 23.02
C THR A 164 -34.44 1.12 22.46
N ASP A 165 -34.32 1.47 21.16
CA ASP A 165 -35.22 2.42 20.49
C ASP A 165 -36.63 1.84 20.26
N ASP A 166 -36.75 0.54 19.95
CA ASP A 166 -38.07 -0.11 19.77
C ASP A 166 -38.83 -0.29 21.10
N MET A 167 -38.13 -0.60 22.20
CA MET A 167 -38.75 -0.69 23.53
C MET A 167 -39.21 0.66 24.07
N THR A 168 -38.51 1.75 23.76
CA THR A 168 -38.88 3.10 24.22
C THR A 168 -40.03 3.69 23.40
N LYS A 169 -40.08 3.45 22.09
CA LYS A 169 -41.22 3.85 21.23
C LYS A 169 -42.52 3.13 21.59
N THR A 170 -42.47 1.84 21.89
CA THR A 170 -43.66 1.06 22.28
C THR A 170 -44.21 1.50 23.64
N ALA A 171 -43.34 1.79 24.62
CA ALA A 171 -43.76 2.33 25.92
C ALA A 171 -44.36 3.75 25.83
N GLN A 172 -43.81 4.61 24.97
CA GLN A 172 -44.34 5.97 24.74
C GLN A 172 -45.69 5.96 24.00
N ALA A 173 -45.86 5.06 23.01
CA ALA A 173 -47.13 4.91 22.31
C ALA A 173 -48.25 4.38 23.22
N GLU A 174 -47.95 3.47 24.14
CA GLU A 174 -48.93 2.96 25.11
C GLU A 174 -49.36 4.05 26.11
N LYS A 175 -48.39 4.86 26.59
CA LYS A 175 -48.68 5.99 27.49
C LYS A 175 -49.56 7.05 26.82
N ALA A 176 -49.25 7.41 25.58
CA ALA A 176 -50.06 8.37 24.81
C ALA A 176 -51.49 7.86 24.56
N ARG A 177 -51.67 6.56 24.35
CA ARG A 177 -53.01 5.96 24.18
C ARG A 177 -53.85 6.06 25.45
N ARG A 178 -53.25 5.81 26.62
CA ARG A 178 -53.95 5.92 27.93
C ARG A 178 -54.27 7.37 28.28
N GLU A 179 -53.40 8.32 27.96
CA GLU A 179 -53.65 9.74 28.19
C GLU A 179 -54.79 10.28 27.32
N ASN A 180 -54.88 9.86 26.05
CA ASN A 180 -55.99 10.23 25.17
C ASN A 180 -57.34 9.65 25.64
N GLU A 181 -57.36 8.39 26.10
CA GLU A 181 -58.56 7.76 26.63
C GLU A 181 -59.05 8.45 27.92
N ALA A 182 -58.12 8.84 28.80
CA ALA A 182 -58.45 9.61 30.00
C ALA A 182 -58.97 11.02 29.67
N ALA A 183 -58.41 11.68 28.65
CA ALA A 183 -58.86 12.99 28.19
C ALA A 183 -60.27 12.94 27.59
N GLU A 184 -60.61 11.90 26.82
CA GLU A 184 -61.96 11.71 26.29
C GLU A 184 -62.99 11.44 27.40
N LEU A 185 -62.64 10.65 28.42
CA LEU A 185 -63.51 10.43 29.57
C LEU A 185 -63.77 11.73 30.35
N LYS A 186 -62.73 12.55 30.53
CA LYS A 186 -62.87 13.85 31.19
C LYS A 186 -63.75 14.82 30.39
N ARG A 187 -63.57 14.86 29.07
CA ARG A 187 -64.39 15.69 28.18
C ARG A 187 -65.87 15.28 28.21
N LYS A 188 -66.16 13.97 28.21
CA LYS A 188 -67.54 13.47 28.34
C LYS A 188 -68.17 13.84 29.68
N ALA A 189 -67.41 13.75 30.77
CA ALA A 189 -67.89 14.17 32.10
C ALA A 189 -68.17 15.68 32.17
N GLU A 190 -67.35 16.51 31.54
CA GLU A 190 -67.54 17.96 31.46
C GLU A 190 -68.75 18.34 30.60
N GLU A 191 -68.94 17.69 29.45
CA GLU A 191 -70.12 17.90 28.59
C GLU A 191 -71.42 17.47 29.30
N GLU A 192 -71.40 16.38 30.06
CA GLU A 192 -72.57 15.94 30.84
C GLU A 192 -72.87 16.90 32.01
N ALA A 193 -71.84 17.40 32.69
CA ALA A 193 -72.00 18.41 33.74
C ALA A 193 -72.55 19.72 33.17
N ARG A 194 -72.05 20.16 32.01
CA ARG A 194 -72.55 21.36 31.32
C ARG A 194 -74.01 21.21 30.89
N ARG A 195 -74.40 20.02 30.41
CA ARG A 195 -75.79 19.72 30.06
C ARG A 195 -76.72 19.75 31.27
N LYS A 196 -76.28 19.24 32.43
CA LYS A 196 -77.07 19.30 33.68
C LYS A 196 -77.27 20.74 34.15
N LEU A 197 -76.23 21.56 34.07
CA LEU A 197 -76.31 23.00 34.40
C LEU A 197 -77.22 23.76 33.42
N GLU A 198 -77.20 23.42 32.13
CA GLU A 198 -78.09 24.01 31.13
C GLU A 198 -79.56 23.60 31.33
N GLU A 199 -79.83 22.35 31.67
CA GLU A 199 -81.18 21.86 31.99
C GLU A 199 -81.72 22.49 33.29
N GLU A 200 -80.86 22.70 34.29
CA GLU A 200 -81.21 23.41 35.53
C GLU A 200 -81.47 24.90 35.28
N ALA A 201 -80.62 25.57 34.50
CA ALA A 201 -80.83 26.96 34.09
C ALA A 201 -82.14 27.12 33.29
N ARG A 202 -82.50 26.15 32.45
CA ARG A 202 -83.77 26.14 31.72
C ARG A 202 -84.98 25.99 32.65
N ARG A 203 -84.88 25.15 33.69
CA ARG A 203 -85.94 25.01 34.71
C ARG A 203 -86.12 26.28 35.52
N VAL A 204 -85.02 26.90 35.95
CA VAL A 204 -85.06 28.18 36.66
C VAL A 204 -85.64 29.28 35.78
N ALA A 205 -85.31 29.32 34.48
CA ALA A 205 -85.91 30.27 33.54
C ALA A 205 -87.41 30.02 33.29
N GLU A 206 -87.85 28.76 33.26
CA GLU A 206 -89.27 28.41 33.13
C GLU A 206 -90.05 28.74 34.40
N GLU A 207 -89.46 28.51 35.58
CA GLU A 207 -90.04 28.89 36.88
C GLU A 207 -90.09 30.41 37.04
N ALA A 208 -89.04 31.14 36.63
CA ALA A 208 -89.05 32.59 36.57
C ALA A 208 -90.11 33.13 35.60
N ARG A 209 -90.33 32.46 34.46
CA ARG A 209 -91.39 32.81 33.52
C ARG A 209 -92.79 32.54 34.10
N ARG A 210 -92.95 31.45 34.85
CA ARG A 210 -94.19 31.13 35.57
C ARG A 210 -94.47 32.12 36.70
N MET A 211 -93.45 32.52 37.45
CA MET A 211 -93.53 33.57 38.47
C MET A 211 -93.83 34.94 37.86
N ALA A 212 -93.28 35.24 36.68
CA ALA A 212 -93.62 36.46 35.94
C ALA A 212 -95.08 36.45 35.44
N GLU A 213 -95.59 35.31 34.95
CA GLU A 213 -96.99 35.14 34.53
C GLU A 213 -97.96 35.17 35.74
N GLU A 214 -97.53 34.68 36.91
CA GLU A 214 -98.30 34.77 38.16
C GLU A 214 -98.31 36.19 38.74
N ASN A 215 -97.20 36.94 38.64
CA ASN A 215 -97.13 38.37 38.95
C ASN A 215 -97.93 39.23 37.97
N GLU A 216 -98.05 38.83 36.70
CA GLU A 216 -98.90 39.54 35.72
C GLU A 216 -100.40 39.30 35.98
N LYS A 217 -100.76 38.17 36.61
CA LYS A 217 -102.14 37.81 36.96
C LYS A 217 -102.60 38.38 38.31
N ASN A 218 -101.68 38.61 39.24
CA ASN A 218 -101.91 39.34 40.49
C ASN A 218 -101.16 40.67 40.44
N GLY A 219 -101.79 41.67 39.81
CA GLY A 219 -101.20 43.00 39.63
C GLY A 219 -100.69 43.63 40.92
N VAL A 220 -99.39 43.54 41.14
CA VAL A 220 -98.67 44.29 42.17
C VAL A 220 -97.42 44.87 41.53
N ASN A 221 -97.51 46.17 41.25
CA ASN A 221 -96.37 47.05 41.08
C ASN A 221 -95.54 47.05 42.37
N THR A 222 -94.27 46.67 42.29
CA THR A 222 -93.23 47.28 43.14
C THR A 222 -91.87 47.16 42.46
N ALA A 223 -91.50 48.25 41.80
CA ALA A 223 -90.11 48.56 41.51
C ALA A 223 -89.53 49.22 42.75
N GLU A 224 -88.43 48.68 43.29
CA GLU A 224 -87.55 49.37 44.24
C GLU A 224 -86.09 48.99 43.89
N PRO A 225 -85.14 49.87 44.22
CA PRO A 225 -83.96 50.15 43.41
C PRO A 225 -82.72 49.33 43.82
N SER A 226 -81.73 49.31 42.91
CA SER A 226 -80.38 48.84 43.15
C SER A 226 -79.67 49.70 44.19
N GLU A 227 -79.21 49.11 45.30
CA GLU A 227 -78.34 49.78 46.26
C GLU A 227 -76.90 49.86 45.72
N ASP A 228 -76.36 51.09 45.79
CA ASP A 228 -74.99 51.47 45.47
C ASP A 228 -74.00 50.74 46.39
N THR A 229 -73.17 49.87 45.81
CA THR A 229 -72.04 49.22 46.49
C THR A 229 -70.87 50.19 46.64
N SER A 230 -71.00 51.14 47.57
CA SER A 230 -69.87 51.95 48.04
C SER A 230 -69.27 51.31 49.30
N ASP A 231 -68.02 50.87 49.21
CA ASP A 231 -67.23 50.29 50.33
C ASP A 231 -67.03 51.39 51.40
N TYR A 232 -67.75 51.30 52.52
CA TYR A 232 -67.67 52.25 53.64
C TYR A 232 -66.58 51.89 54.66
N HIS A 233 -65.76 50.87 54.40
CA HIS A 233 -64.74 50.46 55.36
C HIS A 233 -63.51 51.37 55.30
N VAL A 234 -63.31 52.15 56.36
CA VAL A 234 -62.18 53.07 56.54
C VAL A 234 -60.87 52.30 56.82
N THR A 235 -60.96 51.02 57.15
CA THR A 235 -59.81 50.18 57.53
C THR A 235 -59.47 49.14 56.44
N THR A 236 -58.17 48.94 56.21
CA THR A 236 -57.63 48.01 55.20
C THR A 236 -57.37 46.60 55.75
N SER A 237 -57.58 46.37 57.05
CA SER A 237 -57.39 45.06 57.68
C SER A 237 -58.69 44.25 57.64
N GLN A 238 -58.67 43.05 57.07
CA GLN A 238 -59.84 42.16 57.00
C GLN A 238 -60.47 41.88 58.37
N HIS A 239 -59.66 41.78 59.43
CA HIS A 239 -60.14 41.53 60.78
C HIS A 239 -60.87 42.74 61.39
N ALA A 240 -60.49 43.95 60.99
CA ALA A 240 -61.15 45.18 61.46
C ALA A 240 -62.52 45.36 60.79
N ARG A 241 -62.63 45.04 59.50
CA ARG A 241 -63.90 45.07 58.75
C ARG A 241 -64.94 44.13 59.36
N GLN A 242 -64.53 42.90 59.65
CA GLN A 242 -65.42 41.91 60.26
C GLN A 242 -65.94 42.36 61.62
N ALA A 243 -65.10 43.02 62.42
CA ALA A 243 -65.49 43.52 63.74
C ALA A 243 -66.40 44.75 63.68
N GLU A 244 -66.23 45.63 62.69
CA GLU A 244 -67.14 46.76 62.44
C GLU A 244 -68.51 46.24 61.97
N ASP A 245 -68.53 45.31 61.01
CA ASP A 245 -69.76 44.69 60.52
C ASP A 245 -70.52 43.93 61.63
N ASP A 246 -69.80 43.22 62.51
CA ASP A 246 -70.41 42.51 63.63
C ASP A 246 -70.94 43.47 64.71
N ASN A 247 -70.31 44.64 64.93
CA ASN A 247 -70.79 45.64 65.89
C ASN A 247 -72.05 46.35 65.38
N ASP A 248 -72.07 46.73 64.10
CA ASP A 248 -73.23 47.36 63.45
C ASP A 248 -74.44 46.40 63.38
N ARG A 249 -74.20 45.09 63.44
CA ARG A 249 -75.27 44.07 63.49
C ARG A 249 -75.91 43.89 64.86
N GLU A 250 -75.25 44.31 65.94
CA GLU A 250 -75.72 44.13 67.32
C GLU A 250 -76.48 45.35 67.90
N VAL A 251 -76.63 46.44 67.14
CA VAL A 251 -77.40 47.66 67.49
C VAL A 251 -78.75 47.69 66.79
#